data_AF-A0A7C4LEA9-F1
#
_entry.id   AF-A0A7C4LEA9-F1
#
_cell.length_a   1.000
_cell.length_b   1.000
_cell.length_c   1.000
_cell.angle_alpha   90.00
_cell.angle_beta   90.00
_cell.angle_gamma   90.00
#
_symmetry.space_group_name_H-M   'P 1'
#
loop_
_entity.id
_entity.type
_entity.pdbx_description
1 polymer ?
#
loop_
_entity_poly.entity_id
_entity_poly.type
_entity_poly.pdbx_seq_one_letter_code
_entity_poly.pdbx_strand_id
1 'polypeptide(L)'
;MTTTAATWFYRAPEKRPYLIAERVRTSLWDQRLGSLWLDTVSAEPPITMRGFYNNQPVQLEWEPAQWLRLSAKPEAPALANALANLLRRKPTLRFIDADGYTVWEWWLSPDAAEQRWQAIQGKPAFGRPVRLDHAR
;
A
#
# COMPACT_ATOMS: atom_id res chain seq x y z
N MET A 1 -10.13 -21.63 -1.55
CA MET A 1 -8.84 -21.15 -1.00
C MET A 1 -9.03 -19.74 -0.50
N THR A 2 -8.76 -19.46 0.77
CA THR A 2 -8.92 -18.11 1.36
C THR A 2 -7.79 -17.19 0.84
N THR A 3 -8.14 -16.11 0.16
CA THR A 3 -7.21 -15.10 -0.36
C THR A 3 -6.74 -14.18 0.76
N THR A 4 -5.48 -14.34 1.19
CA THR A 4 -4.84 -13.47 2.20
C THR A 4 -3.67 -12.69 1.58
N ALA A 5 -3.08 -11.73 2.31
CA ALA A 5 -1.85 -11.06 1.89
C ALA A 5 -0.70 -12.02 1.57
N ALA A 6 -0.70 -13.24 2.12
CA ALA A 6 0.29 -14.26 1.78
C ALA A 6 0.28 -14.64 0.29
N THR A 7 -0.82 -14.39 -0.41
CA THR A 7 -1.01 -14.80 -1.80
C THR A 7 -0.68 -13.72 -2.84
N TRP A 8 -0.37 -12.49 -2.40
CA TRP A 8 -0.08 -11.39 -3.34
C TRP A 8 0.97 -10.40 -2.84
N PHE A 9 1.14 -10.24 -1.52
CA PHE A 9 2.16 -9.37 -0.96
C PHE A 9 3.40 -10.16 -0.53
N TYR A 10 3.27 -11.20 0.31
CA TYR A 10 4.43 -11.96 0.79
C TYR A 10 4.99 -12.97 -0.22
N ARG A 11 4.27 -13.21 -1.31
CA ARG A 11 4.66 -14.07 -2.42
C ARG A 11 4.24 -13.38 -3.71
N ALA A 12 5.03 -13.59 -4.76
CA ALA A 12 4.67 -13.09 -6.08
C ALA A 12 3.32 -13.69 -6.51
N PRO A 13 2.33 -12.86 -6.87
CA PRO A 13 1.08 -13.34 -7.42
C PRO A 13 1.28 -13.85 -8.86
N GLU A 14 0.24 -14.46 -9.41
CA GLU A 14 0.19 -14.81 -10.83
C GLU A 14 0.31 -13.57 -11.71
N LYS A 15 0.95 -13.68 -12.89
CA LYS A 15 1.19 -12.54 -13.79
C LYS A 15 -0.04 -12.05 -14.56
N ARG A 16 -1.23 -12.58 -14.29
CA ARG A 16 -2.47 -12.22 -15.00
C ARG A 16 -3.13 -11.03 -14.30
N PRO A 17 -3.24 -9.85 -14.93
CA PRO A 17 -3.76 -8.63 -14.29
C PRO A 17 -5.12 -8.83 -13.61
N TYR A 18 -6.06 -9.48 -14.30
CA TYR A 18 -7.40 -9.75 -13.76
C TYR A 18 -7.36 -10.55 -12.44
N LEU A 19 -6.53 -11.60 -12.36
CA LEU A 19 -6.43 -12.46 -11.17
C LEU A 19 -5.73 -11.76 -10.01
N ILE A 20 -4.75 -10.90 -10.29
CA ILE A 20 -4.14 -10.03 -9.27
C ILE A 20 -5.23 -9.13 -8.68
N ALA A 21 -6.00 -8.46 -9.53
CA ALA A 21 -7.03 -7.53 -9.09
C ALA A 21 -8.13 -8.19 -8.27
N GLU A 22 -8.64 -9.33 -8.71
CA GLU A 22 -9.63 -10.12 -7.97
C GLU A 22 -9.11 -10.57 -6.60
N ARG A 23 -7.86 -11.04 -6.53
CA ARG A 23 -7.22 -11.52 -5.30
C ARG A 23 -7.04 -10.39 -4.28
N VAL A 24 -6.53 -9.24 -4.71
CA VAL A 24 -6.32 -8.07 -3.85
C VAL A 24 -7.65 -7.51 -3.36
N ARG A 25 -8.64 -7.34 -4.25
CA ARG A 25 -9.98 -6.86 -3.88
C ARG A 25 -10.65 -7.78 -2.87
N THR A 26 -10.65 -9.09 -3.12
CA THR A 26 -11.24 -10.07 -2.19
C THR A 26 -10.62 -9.97 -0.80
N SER A 27 -9.28 -9.90 -0.71
CA SER A 27 -8.60 -9.73 0.59
C SER A 27 -8.97 -8.43 1.32
N LEU A 28 -9.27 -7.35 0.61
CA LEU A 28 -9.65 -6.06 1.19
C LEU A 28 -11.15 -5.97 1.50
N TRP A 29 -12.01 -6.62 0.71
CA TRP A 29 -13.43 -6.76 1.00
C TRP A 29 -13.67 -7.59 2.27
N ASP A 30 -12.84 -8.61 2.52
CA ASP A 30 -12.83 -9.34 3.80
C ASP A 30 -12.52 -8.42 5.00
N GLN A 31 -11.86 -7.28 4.78
CA GLN A 31 -11.63 -6.22 5.78
C GLN A 31 -12.77 -5.19 5.83
N ARG A 32 -13.94 -5.51 5.26
CA ARG A 32 -15.15 -4.66 5.20
C ARG A 32 -14.98 -3.38 4.35
N LEU A 33 -14.06 -3.37 3.39
CA LEU A 33 -13.86 -2.25 2.47
C LEU A 33 -14.73 -2.37 1.21
N GLY A 34 -16.04 -2.55 1.37
CA GLY A 34 -16.95 -2.89 0.25
C GLY A 34 -17.05 -1.84 -0.87
N SER A 35 -16.71 -0.58 -0.61
CA SER A 35 -16.69 0.50 -1.59
C SER A 35 -15.37 0.63 -2.36
N LEU A 36 -14.40 -0.25 -2.09
CA LEU A 36 -13.11 -0.27 -2.77
C LEU A 36 -13.22 -0.98 -4.12
N TRP A 37 -12.78 -0.31 -5.16
CA TRP A 37 -12.53 -0.89 -6.47
C TRP A 37 -11.10 -0.58 -6.92
N LEU A 38 -10.41 -1.59 -7.44
CA LEU A 38 -9.03 -1.50 -7.91
C LEU A 38 -8.85 -2.32 -9.18
N ASP A 39 -8.17 -1.73 -10.16
CA ASP A 39 -7.75 -2.37 -11.40
C ASP A 39 -6.22 -2.39 -11.49
N THR A 40 -5.68 -3.48 -12.04
CA THR A 40 -4.24 -3.64 -12.24
C THR A 40 -3.77 -2.80 -13.43
N VAL A 41 -2.84 -1.88 -13.16
CA VAL A 41 -2.16 -1.04 -14.16
C VAL A 41 -0.89 -1.73 -14.64
N SER A 42 -0.12 -2.32 -13.73
CA SER A 42 1.06 -3.13 -14.02
C SER A 42 0.98 -4.43 -13.24
N ALA A 43 1.13 -5.57 -13.92
CA ALA A 43 1.21 -6.89 -13.32
C ALA A 43 2.65 -7.36 -13.06
N GLU A 44 3.66 -6.57 -13.45
CA GLU A 44 5.06 -6.83 -13.17
C GLU A 44 5.53 -5.99 -11.97
N PRO A 45 6.44 -6.51 -11.13
CA PRO A 45 6.98 -5.75 -10.00
C PRO A 45 7.73 -4.48 -10.44
N PRO A 46 7.52 -3.32 -9.78
CA PRO A 46 6.49 -3.09 -8.77
C PRO A 46 5.08 -3.16 -9.35
N ILE A 47 4.24 -4.02 -8.75
CA ILE A 47 2.87 -4.24 -9.19
C ILE A 47 2.07 -3.01 -8.82
N THR A 48 1.34 -2.44 -9.77
CA THR A 48 0.59 -1.20 -9.57
C THR A 48 -0.89 -1.45 -9.83
N MET A 49 -1.71 -0.97 -8.91
CA MET A 49 -3.16 -0.93 -9.02
C MET A 49 -3.69 0.48 -8.76
N ARG A 50 -4.72 0.87 -9.48
CA ARG A 50 -5.40 2.16 -9.31
C ARG A 50 -6.90 1.94 -9.24
N GLY A 51 -7.59 2.84 -8.56
CA GLY A 51 -9.05 2.84 -8.55
C GLY A 51 -9.58 3.82 -7.53
N PHE A 52 -10.66 3.43 -6.89
CA PHE A 52 -11.44 4.33 -6.04
C PHE A 52 -11.85 3.65 -4.73
N TYR A 53 -11.90 4.44 -3.67
CA TYR A 53 -12.50 4.09 -2.39
C TYR A 53 -13.39 5.25 -1.95
N ASN A 54 -14.67 4.99 -1.69
CA ASN A 54 -15.65 6.05 -1.40
C ASN A 54 -15.64 7.18 -2.45
N ASN A 55 -15.51 6.82 -3.73
CA ASN A 55 -15.42 7.75 -4.86
C ASN A 55 -14.17 8.67 -4.84
N GLN A 56 -13.13 8.29 -4.10
CA GLN A 56 -11.86 9.03 -4.01
C GLN A 56 -10.72 8.21 -4.61
N PRO A 57 -9.78 8.83 -5.35
CA PRO A 57 -8.70 8.12 -6.01
C PRO A 57 -7.75 7.47 -5.00
N VAL A 58 -7.43 6.20 -5.27
CA VAL A 58 -6.44 5.44 -4.52
C VAL A 58 -5.51 4.71 -5.48
N GLN A 59 -4.26 4.59 -5.08
CA GLN A 59 -3.25 3.78 -5.74
C GLN A 59 -2.62 2.84 -4.74
N LEU A 60 -2.49 1.58 -5.12
CA LEU A 60 -1.72 0.57 -4.41
C LEU A 60 -0.55 0.17 -5.29
N GLU A 61 0.65 0.17 -4.74
CA GLU A 61 1.86 -0.21 -5.45
C GLU A 61 2.70 -1.08 -4.52
N TRP A 62 3.23 -2.20 -5.00
CA TRP A 62 4.06 -3.05 -4.15
C TRP A 62 5.05 -3.90 -4.93
N GLU A 63 6.15 -4.19 -4.26
CA GLU A 63 7.13 -5.17 -4.68
C GLU A 63 6.95 -6.41 -3.78
N PRO A 64 6.61 -7.59 -4.33
CA PRO A 64 6.35 -8.77 -3.53
C PRO A 64 7.51 -9.11 -2.58
N ALA A 65 7.18 -9.42 -1.33
CA ALA A 65 8.10 -9.73 -0.23
C ALA A 65 9.12 -8.61 0.10
N GLN A 66 8.90 -7.37 -0.37
CA GLN A 66 9.79 -6.25 -0.07
C GLN A 66 9.05 -5.08 0.58
N TRP A 67 8.12 -4.45 -0.14
CA TRP A 67 7.45 -3.25 0.33
C TRP A 67 6.08 -3.04 -0.33
N LEU A 68 5.20 -2.30 0.34
CA LEU A 68 3.90 -1.89 -0.16
C LEU A 68 3.68 -0.41 0.11
N ARG A 69 3.08 0.29 -0.85
CA ARG A 69 2.71 1.70 -0.80
C ARG A 69 1.21 1.85 -1.09
N LEU A 70 0.51 2.51 -0.20
CA LEU A 70 -0.84 3.03 -0.43
C LEU A 70 -0.72 4.55 -0.62
N SER A 71 -1.27 5.08 -1.70
CA SER A 71 -1.42 6.52 -1.93
C SER A 71 -2.90 6.84 -2.08
N ALA A 72 -3.43 7.80 -1.32
CA ALA A 72 -4.83 8.19 -1.38
C ALA A 72 -5.01 9.70 -1.24
N LYS A 73 -5.99 10.25 -1.97
CA LYS A 73 -6.35 11.67 -1.90
C LYS A 73 -7.87 11.79 -1.94
N PRO A 74 -8.53 12.27 -0.87
CA PRO A 74 -7.99 12.64 0.44
C PRO A 74 -7.44 11.44 1.22
N GLU A 75 -6.84 11.71 2.38
CA GLU A 75 -6.34 10.71 3.32
C GLU A 75 -7.41 9.65 3.65
N ALA A 76 -7.07 8.37 3.47
CA ALA A 76 -7.93 7.22 3.72
C ALA A 76 -7.37 6.30 4.84
N PRO A 77 -7.47 6.71 6.12
CA PRO A 77 -6.90 5.94 7.24
C PRO A 77 -7.56 4.57 7.42
N ALA A 78 -8.83 4.44 7.02
CA ALA A 78 -9.54 3.15 7.01
C ALA A 78 -8.86 2.12 6.10
N LEU A 79 -8.40 2.53 4.91
CA LEU A 79 -7.63 1.65 4.02
C LEU A 79 -6.27 1.29 4.60
N ALA A 80 -5.57 2.27 5.16
CA ALA A 80 -4.28 2.02 5.81
C ALA A 80 -4.41 1.03 6.99
N ASN A 81 -5.45 1.18 7.81
CA ASN A 81 -5.73 0.26 8.92
C ASN A 81 -6.10 -1.15 8.44
N ALA A 82 -6.93 -1.27 7.39
CA ALA A 82 -7.28 -2.54 6.80
C ALA A 82 -6.05 -3.26 6.21
N LEU A 83 -5.19 -2.54 5.50
CA LEU A 83 -3.91 -3.07 5.03
C LEU A 83 -3.02 -3.48 6.20
N ALA A 84 -2.92 -2.67 7.25
CA ALA A 84 -2.12 -3.02 8.42
C ALA A 84 -2.61 -4.31 9.11
N ASN A 85 -3.93 -4.49 9.21
CA ASN A 85 -4.54 -5.71 9.75
C ASN A 85 -4.27 -6.92 8.85
N LEU A 86 -4.44 -6.76 7.54
CA LEU A 86 -4.24 -7.81 6.55
C LEU A 86 -2.76 -8.24 6.46
N LEU A 87 -1.85 -7.28 6.54
CA LEU A 87 -0.39 -7.48 6.58
C LEU A 87 0.12 -7.85 7.98
N ARG A 88 -0.75 -7.87 9.01
CA ARG A 88 -0.34 -8.06 10.42
C ARG A 88 0.85 -7.17 10.82
N ARG A 89 0.92 -5.96 10.26
CA ARG A 89 2.05 -5.04 10.38
C ARG A 89 1.57 -3.59 10.26
N LYS A 90 2.01 -2.73 11.18
CA LYS A 90 1.76 -1.27 11.07
C LYS A 90 2.55 -0.67 9.90
N PRO A 91 2.06 0.39 9.24
CA PRO A 91 2.86 1.12 8.27
C PRO A 91 4.17 1.60 8.93
N THR A 92 5.24 1.60 8.15
CA THR A 92 6.57 2.02 8.56
C THR A 92 6.71 3.54 8.43
N LEU A 93 6.20 4.10 7.33
CA LEU A 93 6.30 5.52 7.01
C LEU A 93 4.93 6.08 6.60
N ARG A 94 4.71 7.37 6.88
CA ARG A 94 3.61 8.17 6.33
C ARG A 94 4.12 9.54 5.90
N PHE A 95 3.70 10.03 4.74
CA PHE A 95 4.03 11.38 4.26
C PHE A 95 2.99 11.85 3.26
N ILE A 96 3.10 13.10 2.82
CA ILE A 96 2.36 13.67 1.69
C ILE A 96 3.34 13.78 0.52
N ASP A 97 3.00 13.27 -0.65
CA ASP A 97 3.85 13.40 -1.83
C ASP A 97 3.71 14.77 -2.52
N ALA A 98 4.45 14.97 -3.62
CA ALA A 98 4.43 16.22 -4.38
C ALA A 98 3.07 16.53 -5.01
N ASP A 99 2.27 15.50 -5.29
CA ASP A 99 0.93 15.62 -5.89
C ASP A 99 -0.17 15.79 -4.81
N GLY A 100 0.22 15.81 -3.53
CA GLY A 100 -0.68 15.99 -2.39
C GLY A 100 -1.46 14.74 -1.99
N TYR A 101 -1.02 13.55 -2.39
CA TYR A 101 -1.56 12.29 -1.87
C TYR A 101 -0.95 12.00 -0.51
N THR A 102 -1.78 11.51 0.41
CA THR A 102 -1.26 10.90 1.64
C THR A 102 -0.81 9.49 1.32
N VAL A 103 0.46 9.21 1.63
CA VAL A 103 1.13 7.96 1.34
C VAL A 103 1.44 7.23 2.64
N TRP A 104 1.12 5.94 2.69
CA TRP A 104 1.57 5.00 3.72
C TRP A 104 2.44 3.94 3.06
N GLU A 105 3.59 3.65 3.66
CA GLU A 105 4.50 2.61 3.18
C GLU A 105 4.73 1.56 4.27
N TRP A 106 4.72 0.29 3.88
CA TRP A 106 5.09 -0.86 4.70
C TRP A 106 6.35 -1.47 4.10
N TRP A 107 7.44 -1.46 4.87
CA TRP A 107 8.71 -2.06 4.48
C TRP A 107 8.97 -3.30 5.32
N LEU A 108 9.38 -4.40 4.68
CA LEU A 108 9.71 -5.65 5.38
C LEU A 108 11.15 -5.64 5.92
N SER A 109 12.08 -5.02 5.20
CA SER A 109 13.47 -4.83 5.64
C SER A 109 13.64 -3.50 6.38
N PRO A 110 14.15 -3.49 7.62
CA PRO A 110 14.47 -2.26 8.36
C PRO A 110 15.50 -1.38 7.65
N ASP A 111 16.50 -1.98 7.00
CA ASP A 111 17.54 -1.23 6.29
C ASP A 111 16.97 -0.52 5.06
N ALA A 112 16.06 -1.18 4.33
CA ALA A 112 15.37 -0.56 3.20
C ALA A 112 14.41 0.55 3.67
N ALA A 113 13.75 0.37 4.82
CA ALA A 113 12.95 1.41 5.44
C ALA A 113 13.79 2.65 5.82
N GLU A 114 14.98 2.43 6.38
CA GLU A 114 15.90 3.52 6.74
C GLU A 114 16.37 4.27 5.50
N GLN A 115 16.81 3.56 4.46
CA GLN A 115 17.19 4.17 3.18
C GLN A 115 16.05 5.01 2.60
N ARG A 116 14.82 4.50 2.67
CA ARG A 116 13.64 5.22 2.22
C ARG A 116 13.36 6.46 3.07
N TRP A 117 13.51 6.36 4.39
CA TRP A 117 13.36 7.49 5.30
C TRP A 117 14.36 8.61 4.99
N GLN A 118 15.65 8.28 4.86
CA GLN A 118 16.70 9.23 4.46
C GLN A 118 16.41 9.85 3.09
N ALA A 119 15.81 9.08 2.18
CA ALA A 119 15.44 9.58 0.85
C ALA A 119 14.27 10.56 0.83
N ILE A 120 13.44 10.63 1.88
CA ILE A 120 12.30 11.58 1.96
C ILE A 120 12.51 12.69 2.98
N GLN A 121 13.30 12.47 4.03
CA GLN A 121 13.52 13.44 5.10
C GLN A 121 14.22 14.70 4.55
N GLY A 122 13.73 15.88 4.94
CA GLY A 122 14.32 17.17 4.56
C GLY A 122 14.13 17.57 3.09
N LYS A 123 13.44 16.76 2.27
CA LYS A 123 13.17 17.08 0.88
C LYS A 123 11.84 17.84 0.72
N PRO A 124 11.83 19.00 0.02
CA PRO A 124 10.61 19.79 -0.16
C PRO A 124 9.47 19.07 -0.87
N ALA A 125 9.79 18.06 -1.68
CA ALA A 125 8.81 17.25 -2.42
C ALA A 125 7.94 16.36 -1.51
N PHE A 126 8.30 16.20 -0.23
CA PHE A 126 7.55 15.38 0.72
C PHE A 126 7.08 16.22 1.91
N GLY A 127 5.76 16.34 2.06
CA GLY A 127 5.13 17.03 3.18
C GLY A 127 4.96 16.13 4.40
N ARG A 128 5.22 16.68 5.59
CA ARG A 128 4.92 16.05 6.89
C ARG A 128 5.37 14.56 6.99
N PRO A 129 6.62 14.21 6.66
CA PRO A 129 7.08 12.84 6.78
C PRO A 129 7.11 12.42 8.27
N VAL A 130 6.51 11.27 8.57
CA VAL A 130 6.42 10.67 9.88
C VAL A 130 6.88 9.22 9.80
N ARG A 131 7.71 8.83 10.78
CA ARG A 131 8.16 7.47 10.97
C ARG A 131 7.29 6.78 12.04
N LEU A 132 6.72 5.63 11.69
CA LEU A 132 5.66 4.96 12.46
C LEU A 132 6.10 3.62 13.07
N ASP A 133 7.23 3.07 12.65
CA ASP A 133 7.83 1.85 13.21
C ASP A 133 8.47 2.04 14.60
N HIS A 134 8.81 3.28 14.97
CA HIS A 134 9.38 3.62 16.29
C HIS A 134 8.35 4.12 17.31
N ALA A 135 7.06 4.20 16.96
CA ALA A 135 6.02 4.61 17.88
C ALA A 135 5.68 3.45 18.84
N ARG A 136 6.33 3.47 20.02
CA ARG A 136 6.00 2.63 21.19
C ARG A 136 4.61 2.96 21.74
#